data_AF-A0A9E8AWY9-F1
#
_entry.id   AF-A0A9E8AWY9-F1
#
_cell.length_a   1.000
_cell.length_b   1.000
_cell.length_c   1.000
_cell.angle_alpha   90.00
_cell.angle_beta   90.00
_cell.angle_gamma   90.00
#
_symmetry.space_group_name_H-M   'P 1'
#
loop_
_entity.id
_entity.type
_entity.pdbx_description
1 polymer ?
#
loop_
_entity_poly.entity_id
_entity_poly.type
_entity_poly.pdbx_seq_one_letter_code
_entity_poly.pdbx_strand_id
1 'polypeptide(L)'
;MPGHLETLLAFDRQYQRDQQQSPVFLHRRDRRYALDSSEGQAPDISRWLAQLHAIGSHGADRYDFPEIRFWRRFSNGFIAAGALLGVITMSGLLFYDGGQQINVTVILGFVLLQLMLALYTAVQGLAGWQPWAPLIHSLQQRLQKQQPSPALSPLLGPMMTRTAQTAGLVFGATALITLLLSVVFQDLAFGWSTTLDTSAEAWHRVVSWVALPWSGWLPVASPSLDLVEDTRFFRLEGSGVDTASARWGAWWPFVAMTWLAWIILPRAILLAVATVDLRRKGRRAVTRHPGYQALLWRMETPAVDTGADTRDSGKLPEDHHSATVTVPHSPLAVSWAGATADALLPGVDKPLPRAGGAQSLQADRDTLANLAHQITEGRRQLVVVTRSWEPPTAELADFLEDASEQLPGVTITLLPVATEPGQRPDEQKLGQWLRFAERVGQGVRVAAAETREAAHGLQ
;
A
#
# COMPACT_ATOMS: atom_id res chain seq x y z
N MET A 1 11.99 13.21 11.62
CA MET A 1 11.57 11.82 11.32
C MET A 1 10.99 11.86 9.93
N PRO A 2 11.52 11.15 8.93
CA PRO A 2 11.23 11.48 7.53
C PRO A 2 9.84 10.93 7.19
N GLY A 3 8.99 11.73 6.55
CA GLY A 3 7.58 11.40 6.27
C GLY A 3 7.35 10.01 5.65
N HIS A 4 8.33 9.42 4.98
CA HIS A 4 8.30 8.09 4.40
C HIS A 4 7.83 6.94 5.33
N LEU A 5 8.14 6.98 6.64
CA LEU A 5 7.66 5.96 7.57
C LEU A 5 6.15 6.09 7.83
N GLU A 6 5.69 7.33 7.95
CA GLU A 6 4.28 7.68 8.11
C GLU A 6 3.53 7.37 6.80
N THR A 7 4.11 7.70 5.65
CA THR A 7 3.57 7.34 4.33
C THR A 7 3.47 5.82 4.15
N LEU A 8 4.49 5.05 4.56
CA LEU A 8 4.45 3.59 4.49
C LEU A 8 3.31 3.01 5.33
N LEU A 9 3.18 3.45 6.57
CA LEU A 9 2.13 2.98 7.47
C LEU A 9 0.73 3.45 7.04
N ALA A 10 0.62 4.68 6.55
CA ALA A 10 -0.61 5.21 5.96
C ALA A 10 -1.05 4.35 4.77
N PHE A 11 -0.09 4.02 3.91
CA PHE A 11 -0.32 3.20 2.73
C PHE A 11 -0.69 1.76 3.10
N ASP A 12 0.01 1.12 4.04
CA ASP A 12 -0.31 -0.23 4.52
C ASP A 12 -1.72 -0.29 5.13
N ARG A 13 -2.08 0.67 6.00
CA ARG A 13 -3.44 0.74 6.57
C ARG A 13 -4.51 0.97 5.51
N GLN A 14 -4.25 1.83 4.54
CA GLN A 14 -5.18 2.06 3.43
C GLN A 14 -5.33 0.81 2.57
N TYR A 15 -4.21 0.13 2.27
CA TYR A 15 -4.21 -1.12 1.52
C TYR A 15 -5.02 -2.22 2.23
N GLN A 16 -4.89 -2.35 3.55
CA GLN A 16 -5.69 -3.31 4.33
C GLN A 16 -7.19 -2.98 4.31
N ARG A 17 -7.55 -1.69 4.37
CA ARG A 17 -8.96 -1.25 4.23
C ARG A 17 -9.49 -1.51 2.82
N ASP A 18 -8.68 -1.28 1.81
CA ASP A 18 -9.05 -1.47 0.40
C ASP A 18 -9.31 -2.94 0.07
N GLN A 19 -8.73 -3.90 0.80
CA GLN A 19 -9.02 -5.34 0.61
C GLN A 19 -10.50 -5.70 0.83
N GLN A 20 -11.26 -4.86 1.53
CA GLN A 20 -12.71 -5.07 1.77
C GLN A 20 -13.60 -4.44 0.69
N GLN A 21 -13.03 -3.68 -0.26
CA GLN A 21 -13.76 -2.96 -1.30
C GLN A 21 -13.81 -3.75 -2.60
N SER A 22 -14.79 -3.46 -3.46
CA SER A 22 -14.87 -4.13 -4.77
C SER A 22 -13.70 -3.69 -5.68
N PRO A 23 -13.11 -4.61 -6.49
CA PRO A 23 -12.02 -4.26 -7.40
C PRO A 23 -12.37 -3.14 -8.38
N VAL A 24 -13.62 -3.13 -8.87
CA VAL A 24 -14.14 -2.11 -9.79
C VAL A 24 -14.18 -0.72 -9.13
N PHE A 25 -14.63 -0.65 -7.88
CA PHE A 25 -14.64 0.61 -7.12
C PHE A 25 -13.22 1.17 -6.93
N LEU A 26 -12.28 0.32 -6.52
CA LEU A 26 -10.88 0.72 -6.33
C LEU A 26 -10.25 1.23 -7.62
N HIS A 27 -10.50 0.53 -8.74
CA HIS A 27 -10.00 0.93 -10.05
C HIS A 27 -10.56 2.29 -10.46
N ARG A 28 -11.88 2.50 -10.32
CA ARG A 28 -12.53 3.78 -10.65
C ARG A 28 -11.99 4.93 -9.80
N ARG A 29 -11.82 4.72 -8.49
CA ARG A 29 -11.27 5.71 -7.55
C ARG A 29 -9.84 6.09 -7.92
N ASP A 30 -8.96 5.10 -8.08
CA ASP A 30 -7.54 5.31 -8.31
C ASP A 30 -7.28 5.86 -9.72
N ARG A 31 -8.07 5.46 -10.72
CA ARG A 31 -8.00 6.02 -12.08
C ARG A 31 -8.47 7.48 -12.13
N ARG A 32 -9.57 7.81 -11.43
CA ARG A 32 -10.04 9.20 -11.32
C ARG A 32 -8.96 10.11 -10.74
N TYR A 33 -8.27 9.66 -9.68
CA TYR A 33 -7.12 10.36 -9.13
C TYR A 33 -6.01 10.60 -10.16
N ALA A 34 -5.68 9.58 -10.96
CA ALA A 34 -4.64 9.68 -11.99
C ALA A 34 -5.01 10.67 -13.11
N LEU A 35 -6.30 10.78 -13.46
CA LEU A 35 -6.80 11.75 -14.44
C LEU A 35 -6.89 13.17 -13.89
N ASP A 36 -7.25 13.33 -12.61
CA ASP A 36 -7.29 14.63 -11.92
C ASP A 36 -5.88 15.18 -11.65
N SER A 37 -4.86 14.32 -11.65
CA SER A 37 -3.46 14.70 -11.51
C SER A 37 -2.94 15.28 -12.83
N SER A 38 -2.51 16.55 -12.81
CA SER A 38 -2.04 17.31 -13.98
C SER A 38 -1.06 16.53 -14.87
N GLU A 39 -1.31 16.52 -16.19
CA GLU A 39 -0.51 15.84 -17.21
C GLU A 39 1.00 16.09 -17.02
N GLY A 40 1.76 15.03 -16.77
CA GLY A 40 3.22 15.04 -16.70
C GLY A 40 3.86 14.82 -15.32
N GLN A 41 3.07 14.71 -14.24
CA GLN A 41 3.62 14.42 -12.91
C GLN A 41 3.41 12.95 -12.52
N ALA A 42 4.50 12.24 -12.19
CA ALA A 42 4.43 10.85 -11.78
C ALA A 42 3.56 10.67 -10.54
N PRO A 43 2.74 9.59 -10.46
CA PRO A 43 1.87 9.35 -9.32
C PRO A 43 2.69 9.19 -8.03
N ASP A 44 2.48 10.11 -7.07
CA ASP A 44 3.10 10.07 -5.75
C ASP A 44 2.07 9.58 -4.72
N ILE A 45 2.40 8.49 -4.03
CA ILE A 45 1.56 7.91 -2.97
C ILE A 45 1.21 8.94 -1.91
N SER A 46 2.14 9.84 -1.57
CA SER A 46 1.90 10.82 -0.50
C SER A 46 0.77 11.78 -0.88
N ARG A 47 0.71 12.18 -2.16
CA ARG A 47 -0.35 13.03 -2.71
C ARG A 47 -1.65 12.25 -2.90
N TRP A 48 -1.56 10.99 -3.36
CA TRP A 48 -2.72 10.11 -3.48
C TRP A 48 -3.41 9.90 -2.14
N LEU A 49 -2.64 9.60 -1.09
CA LEU A 49 -3.13 9.51 0.27
C LEU A 49 -3.79 10.82 0.71
N ALA A 50 -3.12 11.96 0.52
CA ALA A 50 -3.65 13.27 0.92
C ALA A 50 -4.99 13.61 0.24
N GLN A 51 -5.14 13.31 -1.05
CA GLN A 51 -6.39 13.53 -1.78
C GLN A 51 -7.50 12.58 -1.30
N LEU A 52 -7.15 11.33 -1.01
CA LEU A 52 -8.09 10.34 -0.46
C LEU A 52 -8.62 10.78 0.91
N HIS A 53 -7.80 11.46 1.72
CA HIS A 53 -8.24 12.08 2.98
C HIS A 53 -9.10 13.32 2.79
N ALA A 54 -8.82 14.14 1.77
CA ALA A 54 -9.63 15.32 1.49
C ALA A 54 -11.08 14.95 1.09
N ILE A 55 -11.27 13.79 0.45
CA ILE A 55 -12.58 13.33 -0.02
C ILE A 55 -13.37 12.57 1.08
N GLY A 56 -12.68 12.01 2.08
CA GLY A 56 -13.33 11.31 3.18
C GLY A 56 -14.04 12.25 4.15
N SER A 57 -15.36 12.10 4.33
CA SER A 57 -16.18 12.88 5.27
C SER A 57 -15.90 12.58 6.76
N HIS A 58 -15.10 11.54 7.05
CA HIS A 58 -14.56 11.30 8.39
C HIS A 58 -13.28 12.13 8.54
N GLY A 59 -13.49 13.40 8.87
CA GLY A 59 -12.44 14.39 9.00
C GLY A 59 -11.30 13.93 9.91
N ALA A 60 -10.09 14.29 9.50
CA ALA A 60 -9.01 14.61 10.43
C ALA A 60 -8.59 13.55 11.47
N ASP A 61 -8.77 12.26 11.22
CA ASP A 61 -7.88 11.25 11.81
C ASP A 61 -6.50 11.40 11.13
N ARG A 62 -5.82 12.50 11.48
CA ARG A 62 -4.42 12.75 11.19
C ARG A 62 -3.69 11.52 11.69
N TYR A 63 -3.28 10.64 10.78
CA TYR A 63 -2.85 9.29 11.11
C TYR A 63 -2.08 9.24 12.43
N ASP A 64 -2.76 8.80 13.48
CA ASP A 64 -2.09 8.53 14.71
C ASP A 64 -1.44 7.16 14.56
N PHE A 65 -0.11 7.17 14.50
CA PHE A 65 0.69 5.96 14.43
C PHE A 65 1.20 5.67 15.84
N PRO A 66 0.45 4.93 16.69
CA PRO A 66 0.91 4.59 18.04
C PRO A 66 2.28 3.92 18.02
N GLU A 67 2.61 3.15 16.99
CA GLU A 67 3.90 2.49 16.77
C GLU A 67 5.04 3.53 16.62
N ILE A 68 4.80 4.59 15.83
CA ILE A 68 5.76 5.70 15.67
C ILE A 68 5.89 6.49 16.97
N ARG A 69 4.78 6.75 17.67
CA ARG A 69 4.79 7.46 18.94
C ARG A 69 5.58 6.69 19.99
N PHE A 70 5.34 5.39 20.10
CA PHE A 70 6.11 4.50 20.96
C PHE A 70 7.59 4.54 20.60
N TRP A 71 7.93 4.40 19.32
CA TRP A 71 9.31 4.44 18.88
C TRP A 71 10.01 5.78 19.21
N ARG A 72 9.30 6.90 19.03
CA ARG A 72 9.79 8.23 19.43
C ARG A 72 10.04 8.30 20.94
N ARG A 73 9.10 7.84 21.77
CA ARG A 73 9.24 7.81 23.24
C ARG A 73 10.40 6.91 23.68
N PHE A 74 10.49 5.71 23.13
CA PHE A 74 11.58 4.77 23.37
C PHE A 74 12.93 5.39 23.01
N SER A 75 13.02 6.00 21.82
CA SER A 75 14.26 6.66 21.36
C SER A 75 14.63 7.84 22.24
N ASN A 76 13.66 8.67 22.65
CA ASN A 76 13.90 9.79 23.55
C ASN A 76 14.36 9.33 24.92
N GLY A 77 13.79 8.23 25.46
CA GLY A 77 14.25 7.61 26.69
C GLY A 77 15.70 7.12 26.60
N PHE A 78 16.06 6.48 25.49
CA PHE A 78 17.44 6.05 25.23
C PHE A 78 18.42 7.23 25.12
N ILE A 79 18.00 8.32 24.47
CA ILE A 79 18.79 9.54 24.35
C ILE A 79 18.99 10.21 25.71
N ALA A 80 17.93 10.30 26.52
CA ALA A 80 18.01 10.85 27.88
C ALA A 80 18.91 10.00 28.79
N ALA A 81 18.80 8.67 28.70
CA ALA A 81 19.71 7.77 29.41
C ALA A 81 21.16 7.94 28.95
N GLY A 82 21.40 8.09 27.64
CA GLY A 82 22.73 8.39 27.09
C GLY A 82 23.30 9.71 27.62
N ALA A 83 22.49 10.77 27.66
CA ALA A 83 22.88 12.06 28.23
C ALA A 83 23.31 11.94 29.70
N LEU A 84 22.47 11.29 30.52
CA LEU A 84 22.73 11.06 31.95
C LEU A 84 24.00 10.22 32.16
N LEU A 85 24.13 9.12 31.42
CA LEU A 85 25.31 8.25 31.50
C LEU A 85 26.58 8.99 31.07
N GLY A 86 26.50 9.90 30.10
CA GLY A 86 27.63 10.72 29.67
C GLY A 86 28.15 11.61 30.80
N VAL A 87 27.24 12.27 31.52
CA VAL A 87 27.58 13.07 32.70
C VAL A 87 28.19 12.20 33.79
N ILE A 88 27.50 11.13 34.20
CA ILE A 88 27.95 10.24 35.29
C ILE A 88 29.32 9.64 34.97
N THR A 89 29.49 9.17 33.73
CA THR A 89 30.74 8.54 33.31
C THR A 89 31.89 9.53 33.30
N MET A 90 31.70 10.72 32.72
CA MET A 90 32.78 11.71 32.69
C MET A 90 33.11 12.19 34.11
N SER A 91 32.12 12.44 34.96
CA SER A 91 32.37 12.77 36.36
C SER A 91 33.12 11.66 37.10
N GLY A 92 32.83 10.39 36.81
CA GLY A 92 33.57 9.26 37.37
C GLY A 92 34.99 9.12 36.83
N LEU A 93 35.20 9.37 35.54
CA LEU A 93 36.54 9.36 34.92
C LEU A 93 37.42 10.50 35.43
N LEU A 94 36.82 11.65 35.75
CA LEU A 94 37.49 12.83 36.29
C LEU A 94 37.47 12.89 37.82
N PHE A 95 37.04 11.83 38.50
CA PHE A 95 36.96 11.82 39.95
C PHE A 95 38.35 12.06 40.56
N TYR A 96 38.46 13.17 41.31
CA TYR A 96 39.69 13.65 41.91
C TYR A 96 39.42 14.02 43.37
N ASP A 97 40.12 13.37 44.30
CA ASP A 97 39.96 13.56 45.76
C ASP A 97 41.18 14.29 46.37
N GLY A 98 41.87 15.13 45.59
CA GLY A 98 43.07 15.86 46.03
C GLY A 98 44.35 15.02 46.14
N GLY A 99 44.23 13.71 46.40
CA GLY A 99 45.37 12.81 46.64
C GLY A 99 45.84 11.95 45.46
N GLN A 100 45.04 11.81 44.40
CA GLN A 100 45.38 10.95 43.24
C GLN A 100 45.11 11.63 41.91
N GLN A 101 46.03 11.47 40.96
CA GLN A 101 45.93 12.03 39.61
C GLN A 101 44.92 11.27 38.75
N ILE A 102 44.27 11.97 37.81
CA ILE A 102 43.38 11.38 36.82
C ILE A 102 44.21 10.64 35.78
N ASN A 103 44.03 9.32 35.68
CA ASN A 103 44.83 8.48 34.79
C ASN A 103 44.32 8.54 33.34
N VAL A 104 45.09 9.19 32.47
CA VAL A 104 44.81 9.32 31.03
C VAL A 104 44.72 7.96 30.33
N THR A 105 45.46 6.94 30.79
CA THR A 105 45.38 5.57 30.25
C THR A 105 43.96 5.00 30.36
N VAL A 106 43.27 5.26 31.48
CA VAL A 106 41.89 4.80 31.69
C VAL A 106 40.93 5.51 30.74
N ILE A 107 41.14 6.81 30.53
CA ILE A 107 40.36 7.59 29.56
C ILE A 107 40.54 7.03 28.15
N LEU A 108 41.77 6.75 27.72
CA LEU A 108 42.05 6.13 26.40
C LEU A 108 41.42 4.73 26.27
N GLY A 109 41.46 3.91 27.32
CA GLY A 109 40.77 2.63 27.36
C GLY A 109 39.26 2.77 27.23
N PHE A 110 38.68 3.79 27.85
CA PHE A 110 37.25 4.09 27.74
C PHE A 110 36.87 4.59 26.33
N VAL A 111 37.72 5.41 25.70
CA VAL A 111 37.55 5.83 24.30
C VAL A 111 37.56 4.62 23.36
N LEU A 112 38.47 3.66 23.56
CA LEU A 112 38.51 2.42 22.79
C LEU A 112 37.22 1.61 22.98
N LEU A 113 36.74 1.46 24.21
CA LEU A 113 35.45 0.81 24.49
C LEU A 113 34.30 1.50 23.74
N GLN A 114 34.25 2.83 23.75
CA GLN A 114 33.22 3.59 23.04
C GLN A 114 33.28 3.40 21.52
N LEU A 115 34.48 3.31 20.95
CA LEU A 115 34.68 2.97 19.53
C LEU A 115 34.19 1.55 19.21
N MET A 116 34.49 0.56 20.06
CA MET A 116 34.00 -0.81 19.89
C MET A 116 32.47 -0.87 19.95
N LEU A 117 31.85 -0.15 20.90
CA LEU A 117 30.39 -0.03 20.97
C LEU A 117 29.81 0.71 19.76
N ALA A 118 30.52 1.68 19.19
CA ALA A 118 30.12 2.38 17.97
C ALA A 118 30.11 1.45 16.77
N LEU A 119 31.16 0.65 16.63
CA LEU A 119 31.28 -0.36 15.59
C LEU A 119 30.21 -1.45 15.76
N TYR A 120 30.03 -1.99 16.96
CA TYR A 120 29.01 -3.00 17.26
C TYR A 120 27.61 -2.54 16.83
N THR A 121 27.21 -1.32 17.24
CA THR A 121 25.89 -0.76 16.91
C THR A 121 25.74 -0.41 15.42
N ALA A 122 26.84 -0.13 14.71
CA ALA A 122 26.83 0.05 13.26
C ALA A 122 26.66 -1.29 12.51
N VAL A 123 27.43 -2.31 12.89
CA VAL A 123 27.37 -3.67 12.31
C VAL A 123 25.97 -4.28 12.51
N GLN A 124 25.37 -4.08 13.68
CA GLN A 124 23.99 -4.49 13.97
C GLN A 124 23.00 -3.99 12.89
N GLY A 125 23.11 -2.72 12.48
CA GLY A 125 22.21 -2.12 11.49
C GLY A 125 22.43 -2.61 10.06
N LEU A 126 23.68 -2.94 9.73
CA LEU A 126 24.06 -3.50 8.43
C LEU A 126 23.59 -4.95 8.29
N ALA A 127 23.81 -5.77 9.32
CA ALA A 127 23.42 -7.18 9.35
C ALA A 127 21.89 -7.39 9.50
N GLY A 128 21.15 -6.33 9.87
CA GLY A 128 19.72 -6.44 10.18
C GLY A 128 19.43 -7.19 11.47
N TRP A 129 20.46 -7.41 12.30
CA TRP A 129 20.33 -8.09 13.59
C TRP A 129 19.54 -7.21 14.58
N GLN A 130 18.62 -7.81 15.32
CA GLN A 130 17.71 -7.12 16.23
C GLN A 130 17.90 -7.59 17.68
N PRO A 131 19.05 -7.32 18.32
CA PRO A 131 19.35 -7.78 19.69
C PRO A 131 18.37 -7.21 20.72
N TRP A 132 17.74 -6.06 20.43
CA TRP A 132 16.80 -5.42 21.34
C TRP A 132 15.34 -5.80 21.08
N ALA A 133 15.05 -6.65 20.09
CA ALA A 133 13.69 -7.09 19.79
C ALA A 133 12.95 -7.67 21.01
N PRO A 134 13.56 -8.52 21.88
CA PRO A 134 12.87 -9.03 23.05
C PRO A 134 12.48 -7.93 24.05
N LEU A 135 13.38 -6.96 24.27
CA LEU A 135 13.13 -5.82 25.16
C LEU A 135 12.06 -4.88 24.59
N ILE A 136 12.09 -4.64 23.27
CA ILE A 136 11.09 -3.83 22.59
C ILE A 136 9.73 -4.52 22.63
N HIS A 137 9.66 -5.81 22.32
CA HIS A 137 8.41 -6.58 22.35
C HIS A 137 7.80 -6.62 23.75
N SER A 138 8.61 -6.85 24.79
CA SER A 138 8.13 -6.86 26.19
C SER A 138 7.63 -5.49 26.65
N LEU A 139 8.35 -4.40 26.33
CA LEU A 139 7.88 -3.04 26.61
C LEU A 139 6.62 -2.70 25.82
N GLN A 140 6.56 -3.11 24.55
CA GLN A 140 5.42 -2.88 23.68
C GLN A 140 4.19 -3.62 24.17
N GLN A 141 4.28 -4.90 24.56
CA GLN A 141 3.16 -5.65 25.13
C GLN A 141 2.61 -5.01 26.41
N ARG A 142 3.48 -4.41 27.24
CA ARG A 142 3.06 -3.71 28.47
C ARG A 142 2.41 -2.35 28.19
N LEU A 143 2.89 -1.63 27.18
CA LEU A 143 2.51 -0.23 26.91
C LEU A 143 1.47 -0.08 25.78
N GLN A 144 1.30 -1.09 24.93
CA GLN A 144 0.43 -1.06 23.75
C GLN A 144 -0.28 -2.41 23.55
N LYS A 145 -1.61 -2.36 23.39
CA LYS A 145 -2.45 -3.52 23.09
C LYS A 145 -2.51 -3.89 21.60
N GLN A 146 -2.00 -3.04 20.70
CA GLN A 146 -2.06 -3.26 19.25
C GLN A 146 -0.78 -3.90 18.73
N GLN A 147 -0.92 -4.89 17.84
CA GLN A 147 0.21 -5.55 17.20
C GLN A 147 0.92 -4.60 16.23
N PRO A 148 2.27 -4.64 16.15
CA PRO A 148 3.02 -3.81 15.21
C PRO A 148 2.66 -4.16 13.77
N SER A 149 2.49 -3.14 12.91
CA SER A 149 2.31 -3.39 11.48
C SER A 149 3.52 -4.17 10.92
N PRO A 150 3.28 -5.24 10.14
CA PRO A 150 4.35 -6.03 9.54
C PRO A 150 5.22 -5.20 8.58
N ALA A 151 4.70 -4.09 8.04
CA ALA A 151 5.42 -3.18 7.16
C ALA A 151 6.62 -2.48 7.85
N LEU A 152 6.60 -2.36 9.19
CA LEU A 152 7.71 -1.76 9.95
C LEU A 152 8.82 -2.75 10.29
N SER A 153 8.54 -4.06 10.28
CA SER A 153 9.50 -5.10 10.69
C SER A 153 10.88 -5.00 10.01
N PRO A 154 11.01 -4.76 8.68
CA PRO A 154 12.33 -4.63 8.05
C PRO A 154 13.06 -3.32 8.41
N LEU A 155 12.37 -2.33 8.98
CA LEU A 155 12.90 -1.02 9.33
C LEU A 155 13.32 -0.93 10.80
N LEU A 156 12.94 -1.89 11.64
CA LEU A 156 13.28 -1.90 13.07
C LEU A 156 14.79 -1.89 13.31
N GLY A 157 15.57 -2.72 12.61
CA GLY A 157 17.04 -2.73 12.73
C GLY A 157 17.69 -1.37 12.45
N PRO A 158 17.46 -0.77 11.26
CA PRO A 158 17.94 0.59 10.95
C PRO A 158 17.48 1.66 11.93
N MET A 159 16.24 1.54 12.43
CA MET A 159 15.71 2.44 13.46
C MET A 159 16.50 2.30 14.77
N MET A 160 16.75 1.07 15.24
CA MET A 160 17.55 0.78 16.44
C MET A 160 18.96 1.35 16.31
N THR A 161 19.65 1.12 15.19
CA THR A 161 20.99 1.66 14.95
C THR A 161 21.00 3.17 14.99
N ARG A 162 20.05 3.83 14.32
CA ARG A 162 19.95 5.30 14.38
C ARG A 162 19.75 5.81 15.82
N THR A 163 18.89 5.14 16.60
CA THR A 163 18.67 5.48 18.00
C THR A 163 19.94 5.28 18.84
N ALA A 164 20.65 4.17 18.66
CA ALA A 164 21.91 3.89 19.34
C ALA A 164 23.01 4.91 19.01
N GLN A 165 23.16 5.28 17.73
CA GLN A 165 24.14 6.30 17.32
C GLN A 165 23.77 7.69 17.84
N THR A 166 22.48 8.04 17.88
CA THR A 166 22.02 9.31 18.45
C THR A 166 22.28 9.36 19.95
N ALA A 167 21.93 8.30 20.69
CA ALA A 167 22.18 8.21 22.12
C ALA A 167 23.69 8.24 22.45
N GLY A 168 24.52 7.53 21.66
CA GLY A 168 25.97 7.55 21.80
C GLY A 168 26.61 8.90 21.47
N LEU A 169 26.07 9.63 20.49
CA LEU A 169 26.51 10.99 20.19
C LEU A 169 26.15 11.96 21.33
N VAL A 170 24.93 11.86 21.86
CA VAL A 170 24.47 12.69 22.99
C VAL A 170 25.27 12.37 24.25
N PHE A 171 25.55 11.09 24.52
CA PHE A 171 26.50 10.66 25.56
C PHE A 171 27.86 11.34 25.38
N GLY A 172 28.43 11.29 24.18
CA GLY A 172 29.72 11.90 23.89
C GLY A 172 29.71 13.42 24.09
N ALA A 173 28.64 14.09 23.66
CA ALA A 173 28.47 15.52 23.80
C ALA A 173 28.28 15.95 25.27
N THR A 174 27.43 15.29 26.05
CA THR A 174 27.26 15.62 27.47
C THR A 174 28.51 15.33 28.27
N ALA A 175 29.20 14.22 27.98
CA ALA A 175 30.50 13.92 28.58
C ALA A 175 31.55 14.99 28.25
N LEU A 176 31.64 15.47 27.00
CA LEU A 176 32.55 16.56 26.64
C LEU A 176 32.19 17.87 27.37
N ILE A 177 30.90 18.20 27.46
CA ILE A 177 30.44 19.37 28.22
C ILE A 177 30.85 19.24 29.69
N THR A 178 30.64 18.07 30.31
CA THR A 178 31.07 17.80 31.69
C THR A 178 32.58 17.95 31.85
N LEU A 179 33.39 17.43 30.92
CA LEU A 179 34.85 17.60 30.92
C LEU A 179 35.23 19.09 30.92
N LEU A 180 34.65 19.87 30.00
CA LEU A 180 34.96 21.29 29.88
C LEU A 180 34.52 22.08 31.12
N LEU A 181 33.35 21.78 31.68
CA LEU A 181 32.90 22.39 32.93
C LEU A 181 33.83 22.01 34.10
N SER A 182 34.22 20.74 34.22
CA SER A 182 35.17 20.30 35.24
C SER A 182 36.51 21.02 35.10
N VAL A 183 37.06 21.16 33.90
CA VAL A 183 38.31 21.90 33.67
C VAL A 183 38.19 23.39 34.07
N VAL A 184 37.02 23.99 33.89
CA VAL A 184 36.79 25.41 34.23
C VAL A 184 36.62 25.61 35.75
N PHE A 185 35.97 24.68 36.44
CA PHE A 185 35.62 24.83 37.86
C PHE A 185 36.52 24.06 38.84
N GLN A 186 37.29 23.09 38.36
CA GLN A 186 38.14 22.22 39.16
C GLN A 186 39.58 22.28 38.64
N ASP A 187 40.54 22.34 39.56
CA ASP A 187 41.96 22.22 39.22
C ASP A 187 42.30 20.75 38.98
N LEU A 188 42.11 20.29 37.74
CA LEU A 188 42.27 18.88 37.38
C LEU A 188 43.75 18.55 37.16
N ALA A 189 44.26 17.64 37.98
CA ALA A 189 45.58 17.05 37.80
C ALA A 189 45.50 15.76 36.99
N PHE A 190 45.95 15.79 35.73
CA PHE A 190 46.08 14.60 34.90
C PHE A 190 47.50 14.03 34.98
N GLY A 191 47.58 12.71 34.87
CA GLY A 191 48.83 11.97 34.72
C GLY A 191 48.59 10.64 34.03
N TRP A 192 49.64 9.86 33.86
CA TRP A 192 49.49 8.52 33.31
C TRP A 192 50.27 7.48 34.12
N SER A 193 49.66 6.32 34.21
CA SER A 193 50.32 5.10 34.68
C SER A 193 49.73 3.90 33.94
N THR A 194 50.58 2.92 33.66
CA THR A 194 50.21 1.66 33.02
C THR A 194 50.60 0.50 33.94
N THR A 195 49.80 -0.57 33.94
CA THR A 195 50.15 -1.81 34.66
C THR A 195 51.31 -2.57 34.01
N LEU A 196 51.48 -2.38 32.70
CA LEU A 196 52.64 -2.87 31.95
C LEU A 196 53.78 -1.88 32.11
N ASP A 197 54.98 -2.36 32.44
CA ASP A 197 56.18 -1.53 32.54
C ASP A 197 56.54 -0.95 31.15
N THR A 198 56.03 0.24 30.89
CA THR A 198 56.10 0.92 29.60
C THR A 198 56.95 2.16 29.74
N SER A 199 57.94 2.34 28.86
CA SER A 199 58.79 3.53 28.87
C SER A 199 58.01 4.78 28.45
N ALA A 200 58.48 5.96 28.88
CA ALA A 200 57.85 7.24 28.55
C ALA A 200 57.85 7.48 27.02
N GLU A 201 58.90 7.06 26.33
CA GLU A 201 59.00 7.17 24.87
C GLU A 201 57.98 6.27 24.16
N ALA A 202 57.76 5.06 24.68
CA ALA A 202 56.75 4.16 24.15
C ALA A 202 55.33 4.72 24.34
N TRP A 203 55.04 5.31 25.50
CA TRP A 203 53.75 5.95 25.76
C TRP A 203 53.54 7.22 24.92
N HIS A 204 54.57 8.07 24.80
CA HIS A 204 54.54 9.26 23.94
C HIS A 204 54.25 8.90 22.49
N ARG A 205 54.79 7.79 21.97
CA ARG A 205 54.41 7.28 20.64
C ARG A 205 52.91 7.00 20.54
N VAL A 206 52.31 6.30 21.50
CA VAL A 206 50.88 6.00 21.51
C VAL A 206 50.03 7.28 21.48
N VAL A 207 50.35 8.22 22.37
CA VAL A 207 49.64 9.51 22.46
C VAL A 207 49.82 10.33 21.17
N SER A 208 51.01 10.31 20.56
CA SER A 208 51.27 10.95 19.27
C SER A 208 50.45 10.33 18.14
N TRP A 209 50.30 9.00 18.11
CA TRP A 209 49.43 8.31 17.15
C TRP A 209 47.96 8.69 17.31
N VAL A 210 47.49 8.78 18.55
CA VAL A 210 46.11 9.22 18.86
C VAL A 210 45.89 10.67 18.43
N ALA A 211 46.90 11.54 18.59
CA ALA A 211 46.86 12.96 18.23
C ALA A 211 47.05 13.26 16.74
N LEU A 212 47.38 12.26 15.92
CA LEU A 212 47.62 12.41 14.48
C LEU A 212 46.56 13.28 13.75
N PRO A 213 45.24 13.12 14.00
CA PRO A 213 44.22 13.86 13.26
C PRO A 213 44.25 15.39 13.46
N TRP A 214 44.84 15.88 14.56
CA TRP A 214 44.93 17.31 14.87
C TRP A 214 46.34 17.84 15.06
N SER A 215 47.35 16.96 15.13
CA SER A 215 48.73 17.32 15.40
C SER A 215 49.30 18.44 14.51
N GLY A 216 48.92 18.50 13.24
CA GLY A 216 49.42 19.50 12.29
C GLY A 216 48.83 20.92 12.45
N TRP A 217 47.67 21.07 13.08
CA TRP A 217 46.98 22.37 13.19
C TRP A 217 46.62 22.77 14.63
N LEU A 218 46.69 21.85 15.58
CA LEU A 218 46.56 22.13 17.01
C LEU A 218 47.66 21.43 17.83
N PRO A 219 48.93 21.88 17.73
CA PRO A 219 50.05 21.26 18.44
C PRO A 219 49.91 21.31 19.96
N VAL A 220 49.22 22.32 20.50
CA VAL A 220 48.96 22.48 21.94
C VAL A 220 48.13 21.33 22.53
N ALA A 221 47.36 20.60 21.68
CA ALA A 221 46.62 19.41 22.07
C ALA A 221 47.38 18.11 21.78
N SER A 222 48.68 18.18 21.50
CA SER A 222 49.57 17.05 21.31
C SER A 222 50.61 17.05 22.44
N PRO A 223 50.52 16.11 23.40
CA PRO A 223 51.46 16.03 24.52
C PRO A 223 52.90 15.84 24.04
N SER A 224 53.83 16.66 24.53
CA SER A 224 55.26 16.51 24.27
C SER A 224 55.86 15.36 25.08
N LEU A 225 57.05 14.90 24.69
CA LEU A 225 57.78 13.88 25.44
C LEU A 225 58.07 14.34 26.88
N ASP A 226 58.51 15.58 27.06
CA ASP A 226 58.78 16.17 28.38
C ASP A 226 57.52 16.15 29.27
N LEU A 227 56.34 16.48 28.72
CA LEU A 227 55.09 16.42 29.45
C LEU A 227 54.75 14.97 29.87
N VAL A 228 55.03 14.00 28.99
CA VAL A 228 54.82 12.59 29.30
C VAL A 228 55.77 12.12 30.41
N GLU A 229 57.04 12.50 30.38
CA GLU A 229 58.01 12.13 31.41
C GLU A 229 57.63 12.74 32.78
N ASP A 230 57.29 14.03 32.81
CA ASP A 230 56.97 14.77 34.04
C ASP A 230 55.64 14.34 34.70
N THR A 231 54.73 13.72 33.93
CA THR A 231 53.40 13.32 34.40
C THR A 231 53.24 11.81 34.58
N ARG A 232 54.35 11.06 34.50
CA ARG A 232 54.40 9.65 34.87
C ARG A 232 54.40 9.52 36.39
N PHE A 233 53.47 8.74 36.94
CA PHE A 233 53.43 8.48 38.39
C PHE A 233 53.42 6.98 38.71
N PHE A 234 54.16 6.58 39.75
CA PHE A 234 54.17 5.22 40.28
C PHE A 234 53.33 5.16 41.57
N ARG A 235 52.33 4.28 41.60
CA ARG A 235 51.38 4.15 42.73
C ARG A 235 52.06 3.71 44.05
N LEU A 236 53.32 3.27 44.02
CA LEU A 236 54.06 2.74 45.15
C LEU A 236 55.12 3.70 45.72
N GLU A 237 55.49 4.77 45.01
CA GLU A 237 56.45 5.77 45.50
C GLU A 237 55.68 6.97 46.02
N GLY A 238 55.70 7.15 47.34
CA GLY A 238 55.01 8.23 48.02
C GLY A 238 55.42 9.61 47.50
N SER A 239 54.41 10.44 47.25
CA SER A 239 54.42 11.90 47.20
C SER A 239 55.81 12.56 47.30
N GLY A 240 56.50 12.64 46.16
CA GLY A 240 57.75 13.34 46.02
C GLY A 240 57.66 14.38 44.92
N VAL A 241 57.73 15.65 45.34
CA VAL A 241 58.19 16.84 44.59
C VAL A 241 57.11 17.73 43.95
N ASP A 242 56.90 18.86 44.64
CA ASP A 242 56.04 20.02 44.37
C ASP A 242 56.28 20.80 43.05
N THR A 243 57.13 20.33 42.14
CA THR A 243 57.48 21.06 40.90
C THR A 243 56.66 20.64 39.67
N ALA A 244 55.99 19.48 39.71
CA ALA A 244 55.24 18.94 38.57
C ALA A 244 53.77 19.41 38.50
N SER A 245 53.24 19.98 39.60
CA SER A 245 51.81 20.29 39.78
C SER A 245 51.23 21.19 38.69
N ALA A 246 51.99 22.18 38.21
CA ALA A 246 51.54 23.12 37.17
C ALA A 246 51.43 22.49 35.77
N ARG A 247 52.17 21.40 35.47
CA ARG A 247 52.13 20.72 34.17
C ARG A 247 51.01 19.68 34.09
N TRP A 248 50.44 19.26 35.23
CA TRP A 248 49.36 18.27 35.27
C TRP A 248 48.08 18.74 34.58
N GLY A 249 47.80 20.04 34.58
CA GLY A 249 46.68 20.63 33.86
C GLY A 249 46.84 20.61 32.33
N ALA A 250 48.05 20.41 31.78
CA ALA A 250 48.31 20.56 30.35
C ALA A 250 47.71 19.45 29.46
N TRP A 251 47.19 18.38 30.05
CA TRP A 251 46.59 17.26 29.31
C TRP A 251 45.16 17.50 28.83
N TRP A 252 44.42 18.44 29.43
CA TRP A 252 43.00 18.62 29.09
C TRP A 252 42.73 18.89 27.59
N PRO A 253 43.55 19.65 26.84
CA PRO A 253 43.32 19.85 25.41
C PRO A 253 43.44 18.55 24.62
N PHE A 254 44.42 17.71 24.97
CA PHE A 254 44.59 16.38 24.38
C PHE A 254 43.38 15.48 24.69
N VAL A 255 42.90 15.45 25.95
CA VAL A 255 41.75 14.64 26.36
C VAL A 255 40.48 15.11 25.63
N ALA A 256 40.25 16.42 25.57
CA ALA A 256 39.10 17.00 24.87
C ALA A 256 39.13 16.68 23.37
N MET A 257 40.29 16.84 22.72
CA MET A 257 40.45 16.51 21.30
C MET A 257 40.31 15.02 21.02
N THR A 258 40.84 14.17 21.90
CA THR A 258 40.67 12.71 21.80
C THR A 258 39.20 12.34 21.88
N TRP A 259 38.45 12.92 22.83
CA TRP A 259 37.02 12.68 22.97
C TRP A 259 36.23 13.17 21.75
N LEU A 260 36.57 14.35 21.23
CA LEU A 260 35.93 14.93 20.05
C LEU A 260 36.20 14.09 18.80
N ALA A 261 37.46 13.76 18.52
CA ALA A 261 37.90 13.10 17.29
C ALA A 261 37.56 11.61 17.25
N TRP A 262 37.56 10.94 18.40
CA TRP A 262 37.40 9.48 18.47
C TRP A 262 36.06 9.01 19.04
N ILE A 263 35.31 9.85 19.77
CA ILE A 263 33.96 9.49 20.21
C ILE A 263 32.91 10.27 19.41
N ILE A 264 32.96 11.60 19.42
CA ILE A 264 31.90 12.42 18.83
C ILE A 264 31.89 12.33 17.30
N LEU A 265 33.04 12.55 16.66
CA LEU A 265 33.14 12.60 15.19
C LEU A 265 32.75 11.26 14.54
N PRO A 266 33.25 10.08 14.98
CA PRO A 266 32.85 8.80 14.38
C PRO A 266 31.37 8.52 14.59
N ARG A 267 30.81 8.86 15.77
CA ARG A 267 29.36 8.75 16.05
C ARG A 267 28.54 9.65 15.14
N ALA A 268 28.98 10.88 14.88
CA ALA A 268 28.30 11.80 13.98
C ALA A 268 28.28 11.27 12.54
N ILE A 269 29.40 10.73 12.04
CA ILE A 269 29.49 10.08 10.73
C ILE A 269 28.56 8.87 10.66
N LEU A 270 28.62 7.97 11.66
CA LEU A 270 27.76 6.79 11.72
C LEU A 270 26.28 7.15 11.82
N LEU A 271 25.92 8.21 12.54
CA LEU A 271 24.55 8.72 12.61
C LEU A 271 24.08 9.26 11.25
N ALA A 272 24.93 9.97 10.52
CA ALA A 272 24.62 10.42 9.17
C ALA A 272 24.36 9.22 8.24
N VAL A 273 25.25 8.22 8.27
CA VAL A 273 25.09 6.97 7.51
C VAL A 273 23.80 6.25 7.90
N ALA A 274 23.53 6.05 9.20
CA ALA A 274 22.31 5.39 9.68
C ALA A 274 21.03 6.15 9.28
N THR A 275 21.09 7.48 9.25
CA THR A 275 19.97 8.31 8.80
C THR A 275 19.71 8.17 7.30
N VAL A 276 20.77 8.13 6.49
CA VAL A 276 20.68 7.90 5.05
C VAL A 276 20.17 6.49 4.76
N ASP A 277 20.70 5.47 5.44
CA ASP A 277 20.27 4.08 5.32
C ASP A 277 18.79 3.90 5.66
N LEU A 278 18.34 4.45 6.79
CA LEU A 278 16.93 4.41 7.19
C LEU A 278 16.01 5.08 6.15
N ARG A 279 16.43 6.22 5.59
CA ARG A 279 15.67 6.91 4.52
C ARG A 279 15.61 6.06 3.25
N ARG A 280 16.73 5.48 2.82
CA ARG A 280 16.81 4.61 1.64
C ARG A 280 15.95 3.36 1.80
N LYS A 281 16.07 2.66 2.93
CA LYS A 281 15.26 1.48 3.25
C LYS A 281 13.78 1.83 3.39
N GLY A 282 13.44 2.96 4.00
CA GLY A 282 12.06 3.45 4.06
C GLY A 282 11.44 3.69 2.68
N ARG A 283 12.15 4.37 1.78
CA ARG A 283 11.70 4.55 0.38
C ARG A 283 11.53 3.22 -0.35
N ARG A 284 12.50 2.31 -0.19
CA ARG A 284 12.46 0.98 -0.81
C ARG A 284 11.32 0.12 -0.27
N ALA A 285 10.98 0.27 1.01
CA ALA A 285 9.88 -0.46 1.64
C ALA A 285 8.53 -0.04 1.05
N VAL A 286 8.35 1.26 0.78
CA VAL A 286 7.16 1.78 0.09
C VAL A 286 7.04 1.19 -1.32
N THR A 287 8.11 1.24 -2.13
CA THR A 287 8.08 0.74 -3.50
C THR A 287 7.95 -0.78 -3.61
N ARG A 288 8.37 -1.52 -2.57
CA ARG A 288 8.25 -2.99 -2.49
C ARG A 288 6.97 -3.44 -1.82
N HIS A 289 6.14 -2.53 -1.35
CA HIS A 289 4.89 -2.87 -0.70
C HIS A 289 4.00 -3.62 -1.70
N PRO A 290 3.35 -4.74 -1.31
CA PRO A 290 2.57 -5.57 -2.25
C PRO A 290 1.46 -4.78 -2.95
N GLY A 291 0.83 -3.83 -2.24
CA GLY A 291 -0.19 -2.95 -2.82
C GLY A 291 0.32 -1.89 -3.79
N TYR A 292 1.63 -1.64 -3.86
CA TYR A 292 2.19 -0.52 -4.66
C TYR A 292 2.03 -0.75 -6.16
N GLN A 293 2.41 -1.94 -6.65
CA GLN A 293 2.27 -2.28 -8.07
C GLN A 293 0.80 -2.35 -8.49
N ALA A 294 -0.07 -2.90 -7.63
CA ALA A 294 -1.50 -2.95 -7.89
C ALA A 294 -2.12 -1.55 -7.97
N LEU A 295 -1.66 -0.60 -7.14
CA LEU A 295 -2.08 0.80 -7.21
C LEU A 295 -1.66 1.45 -8.53
N LEU A 296 -0.38 1.32 -8.90
CA LEU A 296 0.14 1.88 -10.16
C LEU A 296 -0.62 1.33 -11.37
N TRP A 297 -0.87 0.01 -11.39
CA TRP A 297 -1.63 -0.63 -12.46
C TRP A 297 -3.04 -0.04 -12.60
N ARG A 298 -3.75 0.18 -11.49
CA ARG A 298 -5.09 0.80 -11.48
C ARG A 298 -5.07 2.27 -11.91
N MET A 299 -3.98 2.98 -11.64
CA MET A 299 -3.80 4.37 -12.10
C MET A 299 -3.53 4.43 -13.61
N GLU A 300 -2.72 3.52 -14.15
CA GLU A 300 -2.32 3.50 -15.57
C GLU A 300 -3.39 2.95 -16.50
N THR A 301 -4.11 1.91 -16.07
CA THR A 301 -5.05 1.17 -16.93
C THR A 301 -6.40 1.89 -17.02
N PRO A 302 -6.97 2.12 -18.22
CA PRO A 302 -8.31 2.67 -18.35
C PRO A 302 -9.35 1.73 -17.74
N ALA A 303 -10.26 2.30 -16.94
CA ALA A 303 -11.43 1.57 -16.45
C ALA A 303 -12.46 1.50 -17.59
N VAL A 304 -12.59 0.33 -18.22
CA VAL A 304 -13.65 0.07 -19.22
C VAL A 304 -14.87 -0.41 -18.44
N ASP A 305 -15.91 0.42 -18.43
CA ASP A 305 -17.23 0.04 -17.93
C ASP A 305 -18.08 -0.33 -19.14
N THR A 306 -18.57 -1.57 -19.19
CA THR A 306 -19.43 -2.04 -20.27
C THR A 306 -20.88 -1.54 -20.13
N GLY A 307 -21.17 -0.61 -19.21
CA GLY A 307 -22.47 0.04 -19.11
C GLY A 307 -23.58 -0.89 -18.61
N ALA A 308 -23.23 -2.02 -17.99
CA ALA A 308 -24.18 -2.81 -17.23
C ALA A 308 -24.42 -2.09 -15.88
N ASP A 309 -25.23 -1.03 -15.91
CA ASP A 309 -25.67 -0.32 -14.70
C ASP A 309 -26.57 -1.20 -13.79
N THR A 310 -26.91 -2.40 -14.25
CA THR A 310 -27.54 -3.44 -13.46
C THR A 310 -26.48 -4.18 -12.67
N ARG A 311 -26.48 -4.00 -11.35
CA ARG A 311 -25.77 -4.87 -10.41
C ARG A 311 -26.04 -6.32 -10.80
N ASP A 312 -24.99 -7.12 -10.98
CA ASP A 312 -25.03 -8.57 -10.74
C ASP A 312 -25.29 -8.82 -9.23
N SER A 313 -26.38 -8.27 -8.69
CA SER A 313 -27.03 -8.92 -7.58
C SER A 313 -27.55 -10.22 -8.17
N GLY A 314 -27.08 -11.38 -7.71
CA GLY A 314 -27.51 -12.71 -8.17
C GLY A 314 -29.00 -13.03 -7.96
N LYS A 315 -29.88 -12.04 -8.05
CA LYS A 315 -31.30 -12.19 -8.30
C LYS A 315 -31.46 -12.55 -9.78
N LEU A 316 -32.00 -13.75 -10.02
CA LEU A 316 -32.59 -14.06 -11.31
C LEU A 316 -33.60 -12.95 -11.68
N PRO A 317 -33.76 -12.62 -12.98
CA PRO A 317 -34.80 -11.72 -13.43
C PRO A 317 -36.14 -12.14 -12.80
N GLU A 318 -36.90 -11.20 -12.25
CA GLU A 318 -38.27 -11.50 -11.79
C GLU A 318 -39.05 -12.13 -12.94
N ASP A 319 -39.71 -13.26 -12.70
CA ASP A 319 -40.57 -13.91 -13.68
C ASP A 319 -41.70 -12.94 -14.04
N HIS A 320 -41.57 -12.26 -15.18
CA HIS A 320 -42.62 -11.37 -15.66
C HIS A 320 -43.83 -12.18 -16.07
N HIS A 321 -44.92 -12.07 -15.29
CA HIS A 321 -46.20 -12.71 -15.55
C HIS A 321 -47.02 -11.90 -16.58
N SER A 322 -46.50 -11.71 -17.78
CA SER A 322 -47.32 -11.23 -18.91
C SER A 322 -48.02 -12.44 -19.53
N ALA A 323 -49.36 -12.44 -19.53
CA ALA A 323 -50.15 -13.58 -19.97
C ALA A 323 -50.02 -13.79 -21.49
N THR A 324 -49.63 -14.99 -21.90
CA THR A 324 -49.65 -15.42 -23.31
C THR A 324 -51.08 -15.44 -23.83
N VAL A 325 -51.27 -15.09 -25.10
CA VAL A 325 -52.59 -15.16 -25.78
C VAL A 325 -52.75 -16.54 -26.44
N THR A 326 -53.98 -16.99 -26.63
CA THR A 326 -54.26 -18.17 -27.45
C THR A 326 -53.84 -17.92 -28.90
N VAL A 327 -53.37 -18.98 -29.58
CA VAL A 327 -52.94 -18.88 -30.98
C VAL A 327 -54.13 -18.43 -31.83
N PRO A 328 -54.07 -17.27 -32.51
CA PRO A 328 -55.21 -16.81 -33.29
C PRO A 328 -55.40 -17.64 -34.56
N HIS A 329 -56.66 -17.85 -34.92
CA HIS A 329 -57.02 -18.40 -36.23
C HIS A 329 -56.83 -17.31 -37.29
N SER A 330 -55.63 -17.23 -37.86
CA SER A 330 -55.34 -16.37 -39.00
C SER A 330 -54.81 -17.18 -40.19
N PRO A 331 -55.30 -16.94 -41.41
CA PRO A 331 -54.70 -17.49 -42.63
C PRO A 331 -53.36 -16.80 -43.00
N LEU A 332 -53.00 -15.71 -42.34
CA LEU A 332 -51.76 -14.97 -42.59
C LEU A 332 -50.71 -15.35 -41.56
N ALA A 333 -49.71 -16.13 -41.99
CA ALA A 333 -48.58 -16.49 -41.16
C ALA A 333 -47.26 -16.43 -41.93
N VAL A 334 -46.19 -16.06 -41.22
CA VAL A 334 -44.82 -15.94 -41.74
C VAL A 334 -43.89 -16.82 -40.93
N SER A 335 -43.01 -17.55 -41.62
CA SER A 335 -41.93 -18.33 -41.04
C SER A 335 -40.70 -17.43 -40.88
N TRP A 336 -40.39 -17.05 -39.64
CA TRP A 336 -39.15 -16.31 -39.34
C TRP A 336 -37.96 -17.27 -39.24
N ALA A 337 -36.87 -16.98 -39.95
CA ALA A 337 -35.63 -17.76 -39.93
C ALA A 337 -35.83 -19.29 -40.15
N GLY A 338 -36.88 -19.66 -40.90
CA GLY A 338 -37.22 -21.06 -41.17
C GLY A 338 -37.86 -21.79 -39.99
N ALA A 339 -38.57 -21.10 -39.10
CA ALA A 339 -39.40 -21.71 -38.07
C ALA A 339 -40.70 -22.29 -38.66
N THR A 340 -41.09 -23.49 -38.23
CA THR A 340 -42.27 -24.20 -38.76
C THR A 340 -43.26 -24.52 -37.65
N ALA A 341 -44.54 -24.20 -37.86
CA ALA A 341 -45.63 -24.42 -36.89
C ALA A 341 -46.79 -25.23 -37.50
N ASP A 342 -46.47 -26.22 -38.33
CA ASP A 342 -47.43 -26.93 -39.20
C ASP A 342 -48.62 -27.58 -38.47
N ALA A 343 -48.43 -27.97 -37.20
CA ALA A 343 -49.46 -28.58 -36.37
C ALA A 343 -50.28 -27.58 -35.54
N LEU A 344 -49.82 -26.32 -35.44
CA LEU A 344 -50.37 -25.28 -34.55
C LEU A 344 -51.18 -24.21 -35.30
N LEU A 345 -51.13 -24.22 -36.64
CA LEU A 345 -51.83 -23.27 -37.51
C LEU A 345 -52.82 -24.00 -38.44
N PRO A 346 -53.99 -24.41 -37.96
CA PRO A 346 -55.02 -25.02 -38.80
C PRO A 346 -55.61 -23.98 -39.77
N GLY A 347 -55.57 -24.25 -41.08
CA GLY A 347 -56.20 -23.41 -42.11
C GLY A 347 -55.29 -22.39 -42.80
N VAL A 348 -53.97 -22.50 -42.64
CA VAL A 348 -52.99 -21.70 -43.41
C VAL A 348 -52.50 -22.48 -44.64
N ASP A 349 -52.43 -21.81 -45.79
CA ASP A 349 -51.86 -22.39 -47.00
C ASP A 349 -50.35 -22.66 -46.83
N LYS A 350 -49.93 -23.87 -47.19
CA LYS A 350 -48.53 -24.33 -47.07
C LYS A 350 -47.88 -24.38 -48.46
N PRO A 351 -46.60 -23.98 -48.60
CA PRO A 351 -45.65 -23.59 -47.56
C PRO A 351 -45.83 -22.15 -47.06
N LEU A 352 -45.50 -21.89 -45.78
CA LEU A 352 -45.49 -20.55 -45.20
C LEU A 352 -44.48 -19.63 -45.93
N PRO A 353 -44.84 -18.37 -46.23
CA PRO A 353 -43.89 -17.34 -46.64
C PRO A 353 -42.74 -17.23 -45.64
N ARG A 354 -41.51 -17.08 -46.14
CA ARG A 354 -40.29 -17.03 -45.32
C ARG A 354 -39.81 -15.60 -45.20
N ALA A 355 -39.45 -15.20 -43.98
CA ALA A 355 -38.78 -13.92 -43.71
C ALA A 355 -37.59 -14.13 -42.78
N GLY A 356 -36.60 -13.25 -42.86
CA GLY A 356 -35.41 -13.25 -42.02
C GLY A 356 -34.47 -14.45 -42.20
N GLY A 357 -33.42 -14.51 -41.37
CA GLY A 357 -32.38 -15.54 -41.44
C GLY A 357 -31.50 -15.41 -42.68
N ALA A 358 -31.67 -16.30 -43.66
CA ALA A 358 -30.90 -16.27 -44.91
C ALA A 358 -31.54 -15.41 -46.02
N GLN A 359 -32.69 -14.78 -45.75
CA GLN A 359 -33.36 -13.87 -46.68
C GLN A 359 -32.72 -12.49 -46.68
N SER A 360 -32.83 -11.77 -47.80
CA SER A 360 -32.42 -10.36 -47.88
C SER A 360 -33.54 -9.45 -47.40
N LEU A 361 -33.21 -8.25 -46.90
CA LEU A 361 -34.20 -7.24 -46.50
C LEU A 361 -35.21 -6.91 -47.61
N GLN A 362 -34.79 -6.94 -48.88
CA GLN A 362 -35.71 -6.73 -50.01
C GLN A 362 -36.73 -7.87 -50.14
N ALA A 363 -36.29 -9.12 -49.95
CA ALA A 363 -37.18 -10.28 -50.00
C ALA A 363 -38.20 -10.27 -48.84
N ASP A 364 -37.81 -9.75 -47.67
CA ASP A 364 -38.71 -9.58 -46.53
C ASP A 364 -39.81 -8.54 -46.85
N ARG A 365 -39.43 -7.40 -47.47
CA ARG A 365 -40.40 -6.39 -47.94
C ARG A 365 -41.33 -6.91 -49.02
N ASP A 366 -40.81 -7.67 -49.98
CA ASP A 366 -41.63 -8.29 -51.02
C ASP A 366 -42.63 -9.30 -50.40
N THR A 367 -42.23 -9.99 -49.33
CA THR A 367 -43.09 -10.89 -48.56
C THR A 367 -44.21 -10.14 -47.85
N LEU A 368 -43.90 -9.01 -47.20
CA LEU A 368 -44.91 -8.14 -46.57
C LEU A 368 -45.89 -7.55 -47.60
N ALA A 369 -45.41 -7.11 -48.76
CA ALA A 369 -46.25 -6.60 -49.84
C ALA A 369 -47.21 -7.67 -50.39
N ASN A 370 -46.73 -8.91 -50.56
CA ASN A 370 -47.57 -10.03 -50.97
C ASN A 370 -48.65 -10.37 -49.92
N LEU A 371 -48.31 -10.29 -48.63
CA LEU A 371 -49.28 -10.48 -47.55
C LEU A 371 -50.31 -9.35 -47.50
N ALA A 372 -49.91 -8.11 -47.80
CA ALA A 372 -50.82 -6.96 -47.85
C ALA A 372 -51.96 -7.18 -48.86
N HIS A 373 -51.66 -7.78 -50.02
CA HIS A 373 -52.67 -8.12 -51.04
C HIS A 373 -53.67 -9.21 -50.59
N GLN A 374 -53.31 -10.01 -49.58
CA GLN A 374 -54.17 -11.09 -49.07
C GLN A 374 -55.06 -10.65 -47.91
N ILE A 375 -54.86 -9.44 -47.37
CA ILE A 375 -55.68 -8.88 -46.30
C ILE A 375 -57.05 -8.46 -46.87
N THR A 376 -58.11 -9.07 -46.35
CA THR A 376 -59.50 -8.70 -46.61
C THR A 376 -60.09 -8.00 -45.38
N GLU A 377 -61.16 -7.21 -45.50
CA GLU A 377 -61.69 -6.32 -44.44
C GLU A 377 -61.91 -6.98 -43.06
N GLY A 378 -62.12 -8.32 -43.00
CA GLY A 378 -62.26 -9.11 -41.76
C GLY A 378 -61.01 -9.88 -41.27
N ARG A 379 -59.87 -9.84 -41.97
CA ARG A 379 -58.67 -10.67 -41.70
C ARG A 379 -57.47 -9.84 -41.27
N ARG A 380 -57.50 -9.30 -40.06
CA ARG A 380 -56.51 -8.32 -39.56
C ARG A 380 -55.54 -8.87 -38.50
N GLN A 381 -55.05 -10.08 -38.68
CA GLN A 381 -54.06 -10.66 -37.74
C GLN A 381 -52.93 -11.33 -38.51
N LEU A 382 -51.69 -11.05 -38.15
CA LEU A 382 -50.50 -11.67 -38.73
C LEU A 382 -49.81 -12.52 -37.66
N VAL A 383 -49.55 -13.80 -37.95
CA VAL A 383 -48.78 -14.68 -37.05
C VAL A 383 -47.34 -14.81 -37.55
N VAL A 384 -46.38 -14.42 -36.73
CA VAL A 384 -44.96 -14.60 -37.03
C VAL A 384 -44.44 -15.77 -36.20
N VAL A 385 -44.13 -16.87 -36.88
CA VAL A 385 -43.62 -18.10 -36.26
C VAL A 385 -42.13 -17.93 -36.02
N THR A 386 -41.69 -18.09 -34.78
CA THR A 386 -40.27 -17.99 -34.37
C THR A 386 -39.85 -19.23 -33.61
N ARG A 387 -38.54 -19.53 -33.51
CA ARG A 387 -38.03 -20.63 -32.68
C ARG A 387 -37.86 -20.14 -31.24
N SER A 388 -38.49 -20.80 -30.28
CA SER A 388 -38.43 -20.38 -28.87
C SER A 388 -37.04 -20.42 -28.25
N TRP A 389 -36.12 -21.27 -28.76
CA TRP A 389 -34.74 -21.37 -28.30
C TRP A 389 -33.83 -20.27 -28.85
N GLU A 390 -34.23 -19.62 -29.94
CA GLU A 390 -33.45 -18.57 -30.57
C GLU A 390 -33.81 -17.23 -29.90
N PRO A 391 -32.83 -16.43 -29.44
CA PRO A 391 -33.14 -15.15 -28.81
C PRO A 391 -33.73 -14.19 -29.86
N PRO A 392 -34.68 -13.32 -29.47
CA PRO A 392 -35.23 -12.33 -30.40
C PRO A 392 -34.14 -11.32 -30.81
N THR A 393 -33.92 -11.18 -32.12
CA THR A 393 -32.85 -10.36 -32.71
C THR A 393 -33.33 -8.95 -33.04
N ALA A 394 -32.38 -8.04 -33.30
CA ALA A 394 -32.69 -6.69 -33.80
C ALA A 394 -33.36 -6.74 -35.19
N GLU A 395 -32.91 -7.65 -36.07
CA GLU A 395 -33.52 -7.85 -37.39
C GLU A 395 -35.01 -8.21 -37.32
N LEU A 396 -35.41 -8.97 -36.30
CA LEU A 396 -36.83 -9.25 -36.07
C LEU A 396 -37.59 -8.01 -35.61
N ALA A 397 -36.98 -7.13 -34.83
CA ALA A 397 -37.62 -5.87 -34.41
C ALA A 397 -37.84 -4.96 -35.62
N ASP A 398 -36.83 -4.81 -36.49
CA ASP A 398 -36.91 -4.04 -37.73
C ASP A 398 -38.01 -4.60 -38.66
N PHE A 399 -38.10 -5.93 -38.78
CA PHE A 399 -39.17 -6.58 -39.55
C PHE A 399 -40.57 -6.32 -38.98
N LEU A 400 -40.73 -6.33 -37.65
CA LEU A 400 -42.02 -6.05 -37.00
C LEU A 400 -42.44 -4.60 -37.18
N GLU A 401 -41.49 -3.67 -37.20
CA GLU A 401 -41.71 -2.25 -37.50
C GLU A 401 -42.11 -2.06 -38.97
N ASP A 402 -41.36 -2.64 -39.91
CA ASP A 402 -41.71 -2.62 -41.34
C ASP A 402 -43.11 -3.23 -41.57
N ALA A 403 -43.46 -4.30 -40.85
CA ALA A 403 -44.77 -4.95 -40.92
C ALA A 403 -45.90 -4.07 -40.38
N SER A 404 -45.67 -3.32 -39.29
CA SER A 404 -46.69 -2.44 -38.71
C SER A 404 -46.94 -1.20 -39.57
N GLU A 405 -45.90 -0.69 -40.25
CA GLU A 405 -46.00 0.42 -41.20
C GLU A 405 -46.73 0.01 -42.49
N GLN A 406 -46.39 -1.16 -43.05
CA GLN A 406 -46.96 -1.61 -44.32
C GLN A 406 -48.36 -2.22 -44.18
N LEU A 407 -48.73 -2.68 -42.98
CA LEU A 407 -50.01 -3.34 -42.70
C LEU A 407 -50.78 -2.59 -41.59
N PRO A 408 -51.21 -1.34 -41.81
CA PRO A 408 -51.85 -0.54 -40.79
C PRO A 408 -53.17 -1.18 -40.31
N GLY A 409 -53.29 -1.38 -39.00
CA GLY A 409 -54.46 -1.97 -38.36
C GLY A 409 -54.49 -3.50 -38.30
N VAL A 410 -53.38 -4.17 -38.63
CA VAL A 410 -53.16 -5.61 -38.40
C VAL A 410 -52.54 -5.85 -37.04
N THR A 411 -53.11 -6.76 -36.25
CA THR A 411 -52.51 -7.20 -34.98
C THR A 411 -51.44 -8.25 -35.24
N ILE A 412 -50.21 -8.00 -34.83
CA ILE A 412 -49.09 -8.94 -35.00
C ILE A 412 -48.96 -9.83 -33.76
N THR A 413 -48.94 -11.14 -33.96
CA THR A 413 -48.76 -12.13 -32.90
C THR A 413 -47.50 -12.96 -33.15
N LEU A 414 -46.54 -12.91 -32.23
CA LEU A 414 -45.36 -13.77 -32.20
C LEU A 414 -45.74 -15.15 -31.66
N LEU A 415 -45.40 -16.19 -32.39
CA LEU A 415 -45.59 -17.59 -31.99
C LEU A 415 -44.22 -18.28 -31.84
N PRO A 416 -43.57 -18.19 -30.66
CA PRO A 416 -42.37 -18.94 -30.36
C PRO A 416 -42.70 -20.43 -30.23
N VAL A 417 -42.24 -21.25 -31.17
CA VAL A 417 -42.46 -22.70 -31.16
C VAL A 417 -41.32 -23.45 -30.46
N ALA A 418 -41.66 -24.49 -29.72
CA ALA A 418 -40.69 -25.43 -29.15
C ALA A 418 -40.00 -26.24 -30.25
N THR A 419 -38.86 -26.87 -29.92
CA THR A 419 -38.17 -27.78 -30.83
C THR A 419 -39.04 -29.01 -31.16
N GLU A 420 -39.84 -29.47 -30.19
CA GLU A 420 -40.79 -30.55 -30.38
C GLU A 420 -42.17 -30.01 -30.83
N PRO A 421 -42.75 -30.54 -31.93
CA PRO A 421 -44.06 -30.11 -32.41
C PRO A 421 -45.16 -30.34 -31.36
N GLY A 422 -45.91 -29.29 -31.01
CA GLY A 422 -47.05 -29.38 -30.11
C GLY A 422 -46.73 -29.25 -28.61
N GLN A 423 -45.47 -29.06 -28.24
CA GLN A 423 -45.06 -28.77 -26.86
C GLN A 423 -45.06 -27.25 -26.59
N ARG A 424 -45.52 -26.85 -25.39
CA ARG A 424 -45.38 -25.47 -24.93
C ARG A 424 -43.90 -25.16 -24.63
N PRO A 425 -43.35 -24.02 -25.07
CA PRO A 425 -41.99 -23.65 -24.71
C PRO A 425 -41.84 -23.40 -23.21
N ASP A 426 -40.64 -23.62 -22.71
CA ASP A 426 -40.25 -23.35 -21.31
C ASP A 426 -40.57 -21.91 -20.89
N GLU A 427 -40.99 -21.70 -19.64
CA GLU A 427 -41.42 -20.40 -19.11
C GLU A 427 -40.29 -19.37 -19.18
N GLN A 428 -39.06 -19.80 -18.94
CA GLN A 428 -37.88 -18.92 -19.05
C GLN A 428 -37.68 -18.41 -20.48
N LYS A 429 -37.94 -19.27 -21.49
CA LYS A 429 -37.85 -18.89 -22.91
C LYS A 429 -39.01 -17.98 -23.29
N LEU A 430 -40.25 -18.31 -22.90
CA LEU A 430 -41.42 -17.45 -23.11
C LEU A 430 -41.24 -16.06 -22.48
N GLY A 431 -40.65 -15.99 -21.29
CA GLY A 431 -40.36 -14.73 -20.60
C GLY A 431 -39.38 -13.81 -21.35
N GLN A 432 -38.50 -14.37 -22.19
CA GLN A 432 -37.65 -13.56 -23.09
C GLN A 432 -38.47 -12.94 -24.23
N TRP A 433 -39.38 -13.73 -24.82
CA TRP A 433 -40.27 -13.28 -25.90
C TRP A 433 -41.29 -12.25 -25.43
N LEU A 434 -41.84 -12.40 -24.22
CA LEU A 434 -42.77 -11.43 -23.61
C LEU A 434 -42.09 -10.07 -23.39
N ARG A 435 -40.88 -10.06 -22.80
CA ARG A 435 -40.09 -8.82 -22.63
C ARG A 435 -39.73 -8.17 -23.95
N PHE A 436 -39.44 -8.97 -24.97
CA PHE A 436 -39.18 -8.45 -26.31
C PHE A 436 -40.41 -7.77 -26.90
N ALA A 437 -41.58 -8.39 -26.85
CA ALA A 437 -42.82 -7.80 -27.35
C ALA A 437 -43.19 -6.49 -26.62
N GLU A 438 -43.03 -6.44 -25.30
CA GLU A 438 -43.23 -5.21 -24.53
C GLU A 438 -42.26 -4.09 -24.93
N ARG A 439 -40.99 -4.44 -25.16
CA ARG A 439 -39.94 -3.48 -25.55
C ARG A 439 -40.15 -2.94 -26.95
N VAL A 440 -40.54 -3.79 -27.91
CA VAL A 440 -40.85 -3.37 -29.29
C VAL A 440 -42.06 -2.45 -29.30
N GLY A 441 -43.04 -2.68 -28.41
CA GLY A 441 -44.27 -1.89 -28.37
C GLY A 441 -45.17 -2.18 -29.58
N GLN A 442 -46.00 -1.22 -29.98
CA GLN A 442 -46.85 -1.31 -31.19
C GLN A 442 -47.96 -2.39 -31.16
N GLY A 443 -48.31 -2.91 -29.99
CA GLY A 443 -49.42 -3.87 -29.83
C GLY A 443 -49.09 -5.31 -30.24
N VAL A 444 -47.81 -5.64 -30.39
CA VAL A 444 -47.32 -7.01 -30.63
C VAL A 444 -47.67 -7.91 -29.44
N ARG A 445 -48.25 -9.08 -29.71
CA ARG A 445 -48.64 -10.07 -28.68
C ARG A 445 -47.83 -11.34 -28.82
N VAL A 446 -47.61 -12.06 -27.71
CA VAL A 446 -46.98 -13.39 -27.74
C VAL A 446 -48.03 -14.45 -27.49
N ALA A 447 -48.16 -15.40 -28.41
CA ALA A 447 -49.01 -16.57 -28.26
C ALA A 447 -48.21 -17.79 -27.84
N ALA A 448 -48.81 -18.65 -27.03
CA ALA A 448 -48.26 -19.96 -26.69
C ALA A 448 -49.24 -21.06 -27.11
N ALA A 449 -48.72 -22.14 -27.68
CA ALA A 449 -49.51 -23.33 -27.94
C ALA A 449 -49.90 -24.00 -26.62
N GLU A 450 -51.19 -24.31 -26.46
CA GLU A 450 -51.66 -25.14 -25.35
C GLU A 450 -51.40 -26.62 -25.65
N THR A 451 -50.93 -27.36 -24.64
CA THR A 451 -50.64 -28.79 -24.74
C THR A 451 -51.92 -29.56 -25.08
N ARG A 452 -51.86 -30.45 -26.07
CA ARG A 452 -53.01 -31.19 -26.63
C ARG A 452 -53.62 -32.27 -25.70
N GLU A 453 -53.45 -32.16 -24.39
CA GLU A 453 -53.97 -33.13 -23.40
C GLU A 453 -55.29 -32.70 -22.72
N ALA A 454 -55.76 -31.46 -22.88
CA ALA A 454 -56.98 -30.99 -22.19
C ALA A 454 -58.30 -31.15 -22.98
N ALA A 455 -58.27 -31.61 -24.23
CA ALA A 455 -59.47 -31.61 -25.11
C ALA A 455 -60.25 -32.93 -25.17
N HIS A 456 -59.91 -33.96 -24.38
CA HIS A 456 -60.62 -35.26 -24.35
C HIS A 456 -61.28 -35.60 -23.00
N GLY A 457 -61.65 -34.59 -22.21
CA GLY A 457 -62.32 -34.78 -20.92
C GLY A 457 -63.64 -34.05 -20.78
N LEU A 458 -64.51 -34.06 -21.80
CA LEU A 458 -65.92 -33.63 -21.70
C LEU A 458 -66.76 -34.33 -22.79
N GLN A 459 -67.11 -35.59 -22.53
CA GLN A 459 -68.38 -36.19 -22.95
C GLN A 459 -68.87 -37.12 -21.83
#